data_AF-A0ABD2WNU1-F1
#
_entry.id   AF-A0ABD2WNU1-F1
#
_cell.length_a   1.000
_cell.length_b   1.000
_cell.length_c   1.000
_cell.angle_alpha   90.00
_cell.angle_beta   90.00
_cell.angle_gamma   90.00
#
_symmetry.space_group_name_H-M   'P 1'
#
loop_
_entity.id
_entity.type
_entity.pdbx_description
1 polymer ?
#
loop_
_entity_poly.entity_id
_entity_poly.type
_entity_poly.pdbx_seq_one_letter_code
_entity_poly.pdbx_strand_id
1 'polypeptide(L)'
;MNKISVNVYILKQNFDVEPIHLTASKQEKHVRLLMIQDRYDDEDCPGDDDDDEYIPINYHYVWIKNLSRLVSSQFSNHNRKKFICDRCLHYFHSSDKLTSHEEDCSSINKCKVLLPNEKNNKLTFINYSKKEWVPFVIYADFECVLKPVAEARAYSVHEAFSCGLYLKCNFNDELSEYRCYRKVNDNDMSPSEWFAQNL
;
A
#
# COMPACT_ATOMS: atom_id res chain seq x y z
N MET A 1 10.03 -12.92 -31.95
CA MET A 1 8.86 -12.24 -31.37
C MET A 1 9.25 -10.81 -31.04
N ASN A 2 8.43 -9.82 -31.39
CA ASN A 2 8.71 -8.42 -31.04
C ASN A 2 8.67 -8.26 -29.52
N LYS A 3 9.79 -7.85 -28.91
CA LYS A 3 9.85 -7.53 -27.48
C LYS A 3 9.18 -6.17 -27.25
N ILE A 4 7.87 -6.18 -27.01
CA ILE A 4 7.08 -4.99 -26.67
C ILE A 4 6.67 -5.10 -25.20
N SER A 5 6.86 -4.04 -24.42
CA SER A 5 6.28 -3.92 -23.09
C SER A 5 5.11 -2.95 -23.08
N VAL A 6 4.07 -3.28 -22.32
CA VAL A 6 2.84 -2.47 -22.25
C VAL A 6 2.54 -2.11 -20.80
N ASN A 7 2.24 -0.84 -20.56
CA ASN A 7 1.59 -0.39 -19.33
C ASN A 7 0.16 0.03 -19.66
N VAL A 8 -0.77 -0.30 -18.78
CA VAL A 8 -2.17 0.13 -18.86
C VAL A 8 -2.47 1.02 -17.66
N TYR A 9 -3.06 2.16 -17.94
CA TYR A 9 -3.57 3.12 -16.97
C TYR A 9 -5.08 3.15 -17.07
N ILE A 10 -5.79 3.45 -15.98
CA ILE A 10 -7.24 3.64 -15.96
C ILE A 10 -7.54 5.11 -15.70
N LEU A 11 -8.55 5.65 -16.38
CA LEU A 11 -9.13 6.95 -16.05
C LEU A 11 -10.22 6.74 -14.99
N LYS A 12 -10.17 7.48 -13.89
CA LYS A 12 -11.23 7.53 -12.88
C LYS A 12 -12.26 8.61 -13.21
N GLN A 13 -13.41 8.54 -12.56
CA GLN A 13 -14.51 9.50 -12.75
C GLN A 13 -14.09 10.95 -12.47
N ASN A 14 -13.24 11.16 -11.47
CA ASN A 14 -12.66 12.47 -11.15
C ASN A 14 -11.54 12.92 -12.12
N PHE A 15 -11.41 12.24 -13.27
CA PHE A 15 -10.37 12.43 -14.28
C PHE A 15 -8.95 12.11 -13.82
N ASP A 16 -8.77 11.46 -12.68
CA ASP A 16 -7.46 10.98 -12.26
C ASP A 16 -7.06 9.73 -13.06
N VAL A 17 -5.83 9.74 -13.57
CA VAL A 17 -5.21 8.59 -14.21
C VAL A 17 -4.38 7.82 -13.19
N GLU A 18 -4.57 6.51 -13.15
CA GLU A 18 -3.81 5.61 -12.29
C GLU A 18 -3.29 4.37 -13.05
N PRO A 19 -2.15 3.79 -12.68
CA PRO A 19 -1.68 2.55 -13.29
C PRO A 19 -2.52 1.36 -12.81
N ILE A 20 -2.99 0.53 -13.74
CA ILE A 20 -3.72 -0.72 -13.44
C ILE A 20 -2.93 -1.96 -13.85
N HIS A 21 -2.08 -1.85 -14.87
CA HIS A 21 -1.16 -2.89 -15.27
C HIS A 21 0.21 -2.29 -15.59
N LEU A 22 1.25 -2.83 -14.95
CA LEU A 22 2.62 -2.40 -15.15
C LEU A 22 3.46 -3.58 -15.62
N THR A 23 4.24 -3.37 -16.67
CA THR A 23 5.24 -4.33 -17.11
C THR A 23 6.33 -4.51 -16.06
N ALA A 24 6.77 -5.75 -15.84
CA ALA A 24 7.89 -6.03 -14.94
C ALA A 24 9.20 -5.41 -15.48
N SER A 25 9.46 -5.61 -16.78
CA SER A 25 10.64 -5.12 -17.48
C SER A 25 10.23 -4.26 -18.68
N LYS A 26 10.73 -3.03 -18.73
CA LYS A 26 10.49 -2.09 -19.82
C LYS A 26 11.42 -2.45 -20.99
N GLN A 27 10.83 -2.77 -22.14
CA GLN A 27 11.54 -3.06 -23.38
C GLN A 27 11.79 -1.76 -24.16
N GLU A 28 12.68 -1.82 -25.17
CA GLU A 28 12.95 -0.69 -26.07
C GLU A 28 11.67 -0.16 -26.72
N LYS A 29 10.80 -1.07 -27.18
CA LYS A 29 9.45 -0.72 -27.64
C LYS A 29 8.48 -0.77 -26.46
N HIS A 30 8.20 0.38 -25.86
CA HIS A 30 7.27 0.50 -24.76
C HIS A 30 6.01 1.27 -25.16
N VAL A 31 4.84 0.69 -24.90
CA VAL A 31 3.52 1.28 -25.18
C VAL A 31 2.80 1.57 -23.87
N ARG A 32 2.12 2.71 -23.81
CA ARG A 32 1.26 3.12 -22.69
C ARG A 32 -0.16 3.21 -23.20
N LEU A 33 -1.09 2.49 -22.59
CA LEU A 33 -2.51 2.52 -22.94
C LEU A 33 -3.31 3.14 -21.79
N LEU A 34 -4.29 3.96 -22.13
CA LEU A 34 -5.32 4.45 -21.22
C LEU A 34 -6.58 3.64 -21.46
N MET A 35 -7.09 2.99 -20.42
CA MET A 35 -8.37 2.32 -20.38
C MET A 35 -9.42 3.32 -19.91
N ILE A 36 -10.47 3.48 -20.71
CA ILE A 36 -11.59 4.39 -20.47
C ILE A 36 -12.86 3.55 -20.49
N GLN A 37 -13.78 3.85 -19.58
CA GLN A 37 -15.09 3.23 -19.48
C GLN A 37 -16.15 4.14 -20.12
N ASP A 38 -17.15 3.55 -20.76
CA ASP A 38 -18.30 4.29 -21.29
C ASP A 38 -19.23 4.81 -20.19
N ARG A 39 -19.18 4.19 -19.01
CA ARG A 39 -19.89 4.59 -17.79
C ARG A 39 -18.96 4.55 -16.57
N TYR A 40 -19.19 5.47 -15.65
CA TYR A 40 -18.52 5.54 -14.35
C TYR A 40 -19.62 5.61 -13.30
N ASP A 41 -19.74 4.57 -12.48
CA ASP A 41 -20.73 4.54 -11.41
C ASP A 41 -20.25 5.43 -10.24
N ASP A 42 -21.12 6.29 -9.74
CA ASP A 42 -20.86 7.12 -8.55
C ASP A 42 -20.93 6.24 -7.29
N GLU A 43 -19.77 5.83 -6.76
CA GLU A 43 -19.70 5.09 -5.47
C GLU A 43 -20.31 5.88 -4.29
N ASP A 44 -20.46 7.20 -4.43
CA ASP A 44 -21.03 8.13 -3.43
C ASP A 44 -22.56 8.33 -3.57
N CYS A 45 -23.20 7.74 -4.59
CA CYS A 45 -24.66 7.74 -4.72
C CYS A 45 -25.21 6.38 -4.26
N PRO A 46 -25.76 6.28 -3.04
CA PRO A 46 -26.50 5.07 -2.66
C PRO A 46 -27.67 4.93 -3.64
N GLY A 47 -27.66 3.87 -4.44
CA GLY A 47 -28.77 3.58 -5.35
C GLY A 47 -30.05 3.41 -4.55
N ASP A 48 -31.02 4.26 -4.82
CA ASP A 48 -32.40 4.05 -4.39
C ASP A 48 -32.99 2.89 -5.22
N ASP A 49 -33.46 1.88 -4.50
CA ASP A 49 -34.52 0.92 -4.85
C ASP A 49 -34.33 -0.06 -6.03
N ASP A 50 -34.06 -1.31 -5.67
CA ASP A 50 -34.75 -2.57 -6.05
C ASP A 50 -35.01 -2.99 -7.52
N ASP A 51 -34.59 -2.26 -8.56
CA ASP A 51 -34.72 -2.70 -9.98
C ASP A 51 -33.50 -2.34 -10.86
N ASP A 52 -32.27 -2.67 -10.40
CA ASP A 52 -31.06 -2.33 -11.13
C ASP A 52 -30.80 -3.33 -12.29
N GLU A 53 -31.23 -2.95 -13.50
CA GLU A 53 -30.92 -3.66 -14.74
C GLU A 53 -29.39 -3.72 -14.92
N TYR A 54 -28.81 -4.93 -14.93
CA TYR A 54 -27.37 -5.09 -15.16
C TYR A 54 -27.00 -4.63 -16.58
N ILE A 55 -26.43 -3.43 -16.70
CA ILE A 55 -25.93 -2.91 -17.96
C ILE A 55 -24.41 -3.14 -18.02
N PRO A 56 -23.88 -3.89 -19.01
CA PRO A 56 -22.45 -4.17 -19.09
C PRO A 56 -21.64 -2.91 -19.42
N ILE A 57 -20.51 -2.74 -18.75
CA ILE A 57 -19.56 -1.65 -18.98
C ILE A 57 -18.66 -2.00 -20.17
N ASN A 58 -18.51 -1.08 -21.13
CA ASN A 58 -17.58 -1.24 -22.25
C ASN A 58 -16.26 -0.50 -21.98
N TYR A 59 -15.15 -1.18 -22.23
CA TYR A 59 -13.80 -0.64 -22.05
C TYR A 59 -13.15 -0.31 -23.40
N HIS A 60 -12.56 0.87 -23.48
CA HIS A 60 -11.80 1.34 -24.65
C HIS A 60 -10.34 1.60 -24.28
N TYR A 61 -9.42 1.16 -25.14
CA TYR A 61 -7.99 1.45 -24.99
C TYR A 61 -7.56 2.57 -25.92
N VAL A 62 -6.89 3.57 -25.36
CA VAL A 62 -6.36 4.73 -26.08
C VAL A 62 -4.85 4.79 -25.91
N TRP A 63 -4.11 5.02 -26.99
CA TRP A 63 -2.66 5.12 -26.92
C TRP A 63 -2.19 6.45 -26.32
N ILE A 64 -1.48 6.39 -25.20
CA ILE A 64 -0.87 7.55 -24.55
C ILE A 64 0.47 7.87 -25.22
N LYS A 65 0.46 8.90 -26.06
CA LYS A 65 1.69 9.42 -26.71
C LYS A 65 2.58 10.22 -25.77
N ASN A 66 2.00 10.87 -24.76
CA ASN A 66 2.73 11.71 -23.82
C ASN A 66 2.09 11.65 -22.43
N LEU A 67 2.66 10.82 -21.55
CA LEU A 67 2.17 10.65 -20.18
C LEU A 67 2.25 11.96 -19.38
N SER A 68 3.35 12.72 -19.53
CA SER A 68 3.55 14.00 -18.85
C SER A 68 2.38 14.97 -19.09
N ARG A 69 1.96 15.13 -20.34
CA ARG A 69 0.82 16.00 -20.68
C ARG A 69 -0.51 15.49 -20.15
N LEU A 70 -0.70 14.17 -20.13
CA LEU A 70 -1.95 13.57 -19.67
C LEU A 70 -2.19 13.82 -18.18
N VAL A 71 -1.17 13.58 -17.35
CA VAL A 71 -1.34 13.59 -15.89
C VAL A 71 -0.79 14.85 -15.21
N SER A 72 -0.24 15.80 -15.97
CA SER A 72 0.41 16.99 -15.37
C SER A 72 -0.54 17.82 -14.49
N SER A 73 -1.82 17.92 -14.87
CA SER A 73 -2.84 18.67 -14.16
C SER A 73 -3.21 18.03 -12.82
N GLN A 74 -3.06 16.71 -12.68
CA GLN A 74 -3.33 16.00 -11.43
C GLN A 74 -2.34 16.38 -10.32
N PHE A 75 -1.15 16.88 -10.67
CA PHE A 75 -0.09 17.18 -9.70
C PHE A 75 0.12 18.66 -9.44
N SER A 76 -0.03 19.52 -10.45
CA SER A 76 0.07 20.97 -10.23
C SER A 76 -0.52 21.78 -11.39
N ASN A 77 -0.96 22.99 -11.05
CA ASN A 77 -1.46 23.99 -12.00
C ASN A 77 -0.35 24.65 -12.87
N HIS A 78 0.91 24.25 -12.70
CA HIS A 78 2.03 24.80 -13.46
C HIS A 78 2.29 24.02 -14.76
N ASN A 79 2.40 24.76 -15.86
CA ASN A 79 2.57 24.22 -17.22
C ASN A 79 4.02 23.85 -17.59
N ARG A 80 4.89 23.62 -16.60
CA ARG A 80 6.28 23.17 -16.87
C ARG A 80 6.30 21.69 -17.17
N LYS A 81 7.20 21.27 -18.08
CA LYS A 81 7.42 19.85 -18.39
C LYS A 81 7.79 19.09 -17.11
N LYS A 82 7.03 18.03 -16.82
CA LYS A 82 7.24 17.13 -15.68
C LYS A 82 7.81 15.81 -16.20
N PHE A 83 8.82 15.27 -15.53
CA PHE A 83 9.34 13.93 -15.80
C PHE A 83 8.61 12.96 -14.88
N ILE A 84 7.88 11.99 -15.41
CA ILE A 84 6.94 11.19 -14.63
C ILE A 84 7.36 9.73 -14.66
N CYS A 85 7.42 9.10 -13.49
CA CYS A 85 7.66 7.68 -13.38
C CYS A 85 6.46 6.87 -13.86
N ASP A 86 6.68 5.92 -14.75
CA ASP A 86 5.60 5.10 -15.32
C ASP A 86 4.89 4.22 -14.28
N ARG A 87 5.55 3.89 -13.15
CA ARG A 87 5.03 2.99 -12.10
C ARG A 87 4.27 3.70 -11.00
N CYS A 88 4.88 4.68 -10.35
CA CYS A 88 4.29 5.36 -9.20
C CYS A 88 3.61 6.69 -9.55
N LEU A 89 3.74 7.15 -10.80
CA LEU A 89 3.31 8.46 -11.29
C LEU A 89 3.90 9.66 -10.54
N HIS A 90 4.93 9.47 -9.70
CA HIS A 90 5.63 10.57 -9.08
C HIS A 90 6.35 11.42 -10.14
N TYR A 91 6.30 12.75 -9.99
CA TYR A 91 6.91 13.68 -10.92
C TYR A 91 8.25 14.22 -10.40
N PHE A 92 9.14 14.49 -11.34
CA PHE A 92 10.45 15.08 -11.12
C PHE A 92 10.64 16.27 -12.05
N HIS A 93 11.53 17.18 -11.65
CA HIS A 93 11.88 18.37 -12.43
C HIS A 93 13.06 18.15 -13.39
N SER A 94 13.78 17.02 -13.28
CA SER A 94 14.86 16.64 -14.19
C SER A 94 14.77 15.16 -14.58
N SER A 95 15.29 14.83 -15.76
CA SER A 95 15.40 13.45 -16.25
C SER A 95 16.27 12.59 -15.34
N ASP A 96 17.38 13.13 -14.85
CA ASP A 96 18.38 12.35 -14.11
C ASP A 96 17.82 11.86 -12.76
N LYS A 97 17.00 12.71 -12.12
CA LYS A 97 16.28 12.34 -10.89
C LYS A 97 15.24 11.23 -11.16
N LEU A 98 14.57 11.30 -12.31
CA LEU A 98 13.64 10.24 -12.70
C LEU A 98 14.40 8.92 -12.93
N THR A 99 15.53 8.93 -13.65
CA THR A 99 16.32 7.72 -13.91
C THR A 99 16.79 7.08 -12.62
N SER A 100 17.35 7.86 -11.69
CA SER A 100 17.77 7.35 -10.38
C SER A 100 16.59 6.78 -9.58
N HIS A 101 15.41 7.41 -9.64
CA HIS A 101 14.22 6.88 -8.99
C HIS A 101 13.69 5.60 -9.65
N GLU A 102 13.75 5.46 -10.97
CA GLU A 102 13.22 4.28 -11.68
C GLU A 102 13.92 2.98 -11.29
N GLU A 103 15.22 3.04 -10.97
CA GLU A 103 16.00 1.90 -10.46
C GLU A 103 15.44 1.40 -9.13
N ASP A 104 15.31 2.29 -8.14
CA ASP A 104 14.78 1.96 -6.81
C ASP A 104 13.28 1.62 -6.85
N CYS A 105 12.49 2.37 -7.60
CA CYS A 105 11.05 2.20 -7.70
C CYS A 105 10.69 0.82 -8.30
N SER A 106 11.51 0.31 -9.22
CA SER A 106 11.31 -1.00 -9.82
C SER A 106 11.51 -2.17 -8.85
N SER A 107 12.39 -2.01 -7.86
CA SER A 107 12.73 -3.06 -6.90
C SER A 107 11.82 -3.05 -5.66
N ILE A 108 11.38 -1.86 -5.25
CA ILE A 108 10.61 -1.67 -4.01
C ILE A 108 9.10 -1.69 -4.26
N ASN A 109 8.61 -0.96 -5.27
CA ASN A 109 7.17 -0.72 -5.44
C ASN A 109 6.53 -1.80 -6.32
N LYS A 110 6.08 -2.89 -5.69
CA LYS A 110 5.22 -3.90 -6.35
C LYS A 110 3.77 -3.42 -6.51
N CYS A 111 3.31 -2.52 -5.62
CA CYS A 111 1.96 -1.96 -5.63
C CYS A 111 1.97 -0.47 -5.22
N LYS A 112 0.96 0.30 -5.65
CA LYS A 112 0.75 1.68 -5.20
C LYS A 112 0.25 1.66 -3.75
N VAL A 113 1.02 2.24 -2.84
CA VAL A 113 0.55 2.47 -1.45
C VAL A 113 -0.44 3.63 -1.49
N LEU A 114 -1.72 3.34 -1.24
CA LEU A 114 -2.75 4.35 -1.05
C LEU A 114 -2.75 4.74 0.43
N LEU A 115 -2.30 5.96 0.72
CA LEU A 115 -2.46 6.53 2.05
C LEU A 115 -3.88 7.11 2.20
N PRO A 116 -4.48 7.02 3.39
CA PRO A 116 -5.72 7.73 3.67
C PRO A 116 -5.54 9.24 3.45
N ASN A 117 -6.49 9.86 2.78
CA ASN A 117 -6.65 11.31 2.66
C ASN A 117 -7.50 11.85 3.83
N GLU A 118 -7.67 13.17 3.92
CA GLU A 118 -8.44 13.79 5.01
C GLU A 118 -9.89 13.32 5.13
N LYS A 119 -10.49 12.78 4.05
CA LYS A 119 -11.86 12.28 4.04
C LYS A 119 -11.97 10.84 4.55
N ASN A 120 -10.97 10.00 4.33
CA ASN A 120 -10.97 8.58 4.70
C ASN A 120 -9.87 8.21 5.73
N ASN A 121 -9.31 9.20 6.41
CA ASN A 121 -8.32 9.01 7.49
C ASN A 121 -8.90 8.46 8.79
N LYS A 122 -10.23 8.30 8.89
CA LYS A 122 -10.92 7.76 10.06
C LYS A 122 -11.63 6.47 9.69
N LEU A 123 -11.15 5.37 10.26
CA LEU A 123 -11.91 4.13 10.29
C LEU A 123 -13.02 4.26 11.34
N THR A 124 -14.26 4.05 10.93
CA THR A 124 -15.41 4.04 11.83
C THR A 124 -16.14 2.71 11.71
N PHE A 125 -16.58 2.17 12.83
CA PHE A 125 -17.48 1.02 12.83
C PHE A 125 -18.89 1.53 12.51
N ILE A 126 -19.44 1.10 11.37
CA ILE A 126 -20.79 1.51 10.96
C ILE A 126 -21.85 0.62 11.64
N ASN A 127 -21.57 -0.69 11.76
CA ASN A 127 -22.51 -1.68 12.27
C ASN A 127 -22.13 -2.20 13.66
N TYR A 128 -22.36 -1.39 14.69
CA TYR A 128 -22.11 -1.79 16.09
C TYR A 128 -22.90 -3.03 16.53
N SER A 129 -24.10 -3.24 15.96
CA SER A 129 -24.94 -4.41 16.22
C SER A 129 -24.36 -5.72 15.69
N LYS A 130 -23.42 -5.66 14.74
CA LYS A 130 -22.70 -6.81 14.19
C LYS A 130 -21.36 -7.07 14.88
N LYS A 131 -21.07 -6.39 16.00
CA LYS A 131 -19.88 -6.68 16.79
C LYS A 131 -20.02 -8.07 17.40
N GLU A 132 -19.11 -8.96 17.05
CA GLU A 132 -18.94 -10.19 17.81
C GLU A 132 -18.26 -9.89 19.13
N TRP A 133 -18.71 -10.59 20.18
CA TRP A 133 -18.09 -10.52 21.47
C TRP A 133 -16.73 -11.23 21.38
N VAL A 134 -15.64 -10.48 21.52
CA VAL A 134 -14.30 -11.05 21.39
C VAL A 134 -13.99 -11.84 22.67
N PRO A 135 -13.89 -13.17 22.60
CA PRO A 135 -13.77 -14.01 23.79
C PRO A 135 -12.41 -13.84 24.48
N PHE A 136 -11.37 -13.64 23.68
CA PHE A 136 -9.98 -13.50 24.11
C PHE A 136 -9.29 -12.41 23.30
N VAL A 137 -8.57 -11.51 23.98
CA VAL A 137 -7.74 -10.48 23.35
C VAL A 137 -6.31 -10.65 23.83
N ILE A 138 -5.36 -10.61 22.92
CA ILE A 138 -3.93 -10.68 23.25
C ILE A 138 -3.31 -9.32 22.99
N TYR A 139 -2.77 -8.71 24.05
CA TYR A 139 -1.94 -7.52 23.97
C TYR A 139 -0.49 -7.94 24.09
N ALA A 140 0.36 -7.49 23.17
CA ALA A 140 1.78 -7.82 23.19
C ALA A 140 2.61 -6.60 22.86
N ASP A 141 3.75 -6.47 23.53
CA ASP A 141 4.71 -5.40 23.29
C ASP A 141 6.14 -5.92 23.39
N PHE A 142 7.04 -5.33 22.59
CA PHE A 142 8.44 -5.73 22.50
C PHE A 142 9.35 -4.55 22.76
N GLU A 143 10.33 -4.76 23.62
CA GLU A 143 11.42 -3.82 23.84
C GLU A 143 12.64 -4.28 23.05
N CYS A 144 13.27 -3.36 22.35
CA CYS A 144 14.41 -3.64 21.48
C CYS A 144 15.66 -2.91 21.93
N VAL A 145 16.81 -3.60 21.84
CA VAL A 145 18.13 -2.99 21.96
C VAL A 145 18.66 -2.65 20.58
N LEU A 146 19.31 -1.50 20.47
CA LEU A 146 19.95 -1.05 19.23
C LEU A 146 21.34 -1.66 19.12
N LYS A 147 21.59 -2.43 18.07
CA LYS A 147 22.94 -2.90 17.73
C LYS A 147 23.53 -2.06 16.60
N PRO A 148 24.76 -1.54 16.75
CA PRO A 148 25.42 -0.80 15.68
C PRO A 148 25.71 -1.72 14.49
N VAL A 149 25.56 -1.18 13.28
CA VAL A 149 25.86 -1.89 12.04
C VAL A 149 26.94 -1.15 11.26
N ALA A 150 27.82 -1.88 10.60
CA ALA A 150 28.92 -1.32 9.82
C ALA A 150 28.50 -0.77 8.44
N GLU A 151 27.25 -0.98 8.03
CA GLU A 151 26.74 -0.58 6.72
C GLU A 151 26.36 0.91 6.68
N ALA A 152 26.80 1.62 5.63
CA ALA A 152 26.58 3.06 5.49
C ALA A 152 25.11 3.48 5.36
N ARG A 153 24.18 2.54 5.17
CA ARG A 153 22.75 2.80 4.94
C ARG A 153 21.86 2.63 6.18
N ALA A 154 22.35 2.05 7.28
CA ALA A 154 21.60 1.89 8.51
C ALA A 154 22.52 2.05 9.74
N TYR A 155 22.19 2.98 10.63
CA TYR A 155 23.00 3.30 11.80
C TYR A 155 22.87 2.26 12.93
N SER A 156 21.74 1.56 13.01
CA SER A 156 21.48 0.51 13.99
C SER A 156 20.40 -0.46 13.51
N VAL A 157 20.44 -1.69 14.01
CA VAL A 157 19.39 -2.69 13.88
C VAL A 157 18.73 -2.91 15.23
N HIS A 158 17.40 -3.01 15.23
CA HIS A 158 16.61 -3.29 16.42
C HIS A 158 16.60 -4.80 16.67
N GLU A 159 17.15 -5.23 17.80
CA GLU A 159 17.06 -6.61 18.26
C GLU A 159 16.15 -6.69 19.47
N ALA A 160 15.07 -7.46 19.36
CA ALA A 160 14.15 -7.70 20.48
C ALA A 160 14.90 -8.28 21.68
N PHE A 161 14.74 -7.65 22.83
CA PHE A 161 15.44 -8.01 24.07
C PHE A 161 14.48 -8.48 25.17
N SER A 162 13.27 -7.94 25.19
CA SER A 162 12.19 -8.44 26.04
C SER A 162 10.83 -8.29 25.37
N CYS A 163 9.87 -9.07 25.83
CA CYS A 163 8.48 -8.99 25.41
C CYS A 163 7.53 -9.15 26.60
N GLY A 164 6.41 -8.44 26.55
CA GLY A 164 5.28 -8.58 27.45
C GLY A 164 4.08 -9.09 26.69
N LEU A 165 3.30 -9.97 27.32
CA LEU A 165 2.11 -10.61 26.79
C LEU A 165 0.99 -10.52 27.82
N TYR A 166 -0.17 -9.99 27.44
CA TYR A 166 -1.37 -10.00 28.26
C TYR A 166 -2.53 -10.63 27.49
N LEU A 167 -2.93 -11.83 27.92
CA LEU A 167 -4.14 -12.49 27.47
C LEU A 167 -5.30 -11.99 28.33
N LYS A 168 -6.26 -11.31 27.73
CA LYS A 168 -7.51 -10.87 28.36
C LYS A 168 -8.63 -11.81 27.95
N CYS A 169 -9.18 -12.56 28.89
CA CYS A 169 -10.41 -13.31 28.69
C CYS A 169 -11.60 -12.41 29.07
N ASN A 170 -12.55 -12.24 28.15
CA ASN A 170 -13.70 -11.40 28.42
C ASN A 170 -14.80 -12.15 29.21
N PHE A 171 -14.81 -13.49 29.19
CA PHE A 171 -15.80 -14.31 29.90
C PHE A 171 -15.52 -14.46 31.40
N ASN A 172 -14.25 -14.70 31.75
CA ASN A 172 -13.82 -14.85 33.14
C ASN A 172 -12.42 -14.23 33.27
N ASP A 173 -12.31 -13.21 34.11
CA ASP A 173 -11.04 -12.50 34.29
C ASP A 173 -9.97 -13.33 35.00
N GLU A 174 -10.35 -14.40 35.71
CA GLU A 174 -9.39 -15.35 36.29
C GLU A 174 -8.60 -16.13 35.23
N LEU A 175 -9.12 -16.19 33.99
CA LEU A 175 -8.42 -16.76 32.84
C LEU A 175 -7.53 -15.73 32.12
N SER A 176 -7.57 -14.46 32.55
CA SER A 176 -6.66 -13.45 32.03
C SER A 176 -5.28 -13.62 32.66
N GLU A 177 -4.23 -13.63 31.85
CA GLU A 177 -2.88 -13.90 32.31
C GLU A 177 -1.90 -12.91 31.69
N TYR A 178 -1.00 -12.37 32.53
CA TYR A 178 0.15 -11.62 32.09
C TYR A 178 1.40 -12.48 32.16
N ARG A 179 2.14 -12.56 31.06
CA ARG A 179 3.44 -13.21 30.97
C ARG A 179 4.46 -12.25 30.40
N CYS A 180 5.71 -12.35 30.81
CA CYS A 180 6.78 -11.58 30.22
C CYS A 180 8.05 -12.40 30.13
N TYR A 181 8.90 -12.00 29.20
CA TYR A 181 10.19 -12.62 28.99
C TYR A 181 11.24 -11.57 28.71
N ARG A 182 12.40 -11.74 29.32
CA ARG A 182 13.58 -10.91 29.09
C ARG A 182 14.76 -11.83 28.90
N LYS A 183 15.48 -11.65 27.80
CA LYS A 183 16.70 -12.39 27.53
C LYS A 183 17.77 -12.03 28.57
N VAL A 184 18.38 -13.02 29.22
CA VAL A 184 19.42 -12.80 30.25
C VAL A 184 20.79 -13.21 29.73
N ASN A 185 20.88 -14.37 29.07
CA ASN A 185 22.11 -14.89 28.49
C ASN A 185 22.00 -15.01 26.97
N ASP A 186 23.14 -15.01 26.28
CA ASP A 186 23.19 -15.10 24.83
C ASP A 186 22.62 -16.42 24.28
N ASN A 187 22.73 -17.50 25.06
CA ASN A 187 22.22 -18.83 24.74
C ASN A 187 20.72 -19.00 25.02
N ASP A 188 20.09 -18.03 25.69
CA ASP A 188 18.65 -18.10 25.92
C ASP A 188 17.92 -17.84 24.60
N MET A 189 16.71 -18.41 24.48
CA MET A 189 15.84 -18.19 23.33
C MET A 189 15.57 -16.71 23.08
N SER A 190 15.33 -16.33 21.83
CA SER A 190 14.97 -14.95 21.52
C SER A 190 13.57 -14.61 22.07
N PRO A 191 13.29 -13.33 22.40
CA PRO A 191 11.95 -12.92 22.83
C PRO A 191 10.85 -13.23 21.80
N SER A 192 11.19 -13.25 20.51
CA SER A 192 10.27 -13.62 19.44
C SER A 192 9.95 -15.12 19.45
N GLU A 193 10.95 -15.98 19.68
CA GLU A 193 10.75 -17.43 19.83
C GLU A 193 9.95 -17.76 21.09
N TRP A 194 10.27 -17.12 22.22
CA TRP A 194 9.51 -17.29 23.46
C TRP A 194 8.06 -16.87 23.27
N PHE A 195 7.81 -15.73 22.63
CA PHE A 195 6.46 -15.26 22.33
C PHE A 195 5.67 -16.26 21.48
N ALA A 196 6.29 -16.82 20.43
CA ALA A 196 5.65 -17.82 19.58
C ALA A 196 5.31 -19.13 20.31
N GLN A 197 6.05 -19.49 21.36
CA GLN A 197 5.79 -20.68 22.19
C GLN A 197 4.75 -20.44 23.29
N ASN A 198 4.45 -19.18 23.62
CA ASN A 198 3.59 -18.79 24.73
C ASN A 198 2.27 -18.13 24.29
N LEU A 199 2.03 -18.07 22.98
CA LEU A 199 0.74 -17.82 22.34
C LEU A 199 -0.16 -19.07 22.43
#